data_AF-A0A4Y9RJA4-F1
#
_entry.id   AF-A0A4Y9RJA4-F1
#
_cell.length_a   1.000
_cell.length_b   1.000
_cell.length_c   1.000
_cell.angle_alpha   90.00
_cell.angle_beta   90.00
_cell.angle_gamma   90.00
#
_symmetry.space_group_name_H-M   'P 1'
#
loop_
_entity.id
_entity.type
_entity.pdbx_description
1 polymer ?
#
loop_
_entity_poly.entity_id
_entity_poly.type
_entity_poly.pdbx_seq_one_letter_code
_entity_poly.pdbx_strand_id
1 'polypeptide(L)'
;MLFLKTTSAPLAPGVYAVDIAAKPPGKTYALYAAVDAADMPAPFITAMEGIGFRQTHAKPYTHSNGTKIVDLQFEKKGTDIFDGWTDAERAANLQAIESVLGGFNIKAAPRVMSLAEAFR
;
A
#
# COMPACT_ATOMS: atom_id res chain seq x y z
N MET A 1 -7.66 -5.45 -2.81
CA MET A 1 -8.31 -4.35 -2.07
C MET A 1 -8.17 -4.61 -0.59
N LEU A 2 -7.71 -3.61 0.15
CA LEU A 2 -7.57 -3.72 1.61
C LEU A 2 -8.94 -3.42 2.22
N PHE A 3 -9.81 -4.42 2.30
CA PHE A 3 -11.07 -4.23 3.01
C PHE A 3 -10.76 -3.95 4.49
N LEU A 4 -10.89 -2.69 4.92
CA LEU A 4 -10.94 -2.33 6.32
C LEU A 4 -12.09 -3.13 6.95
N LYS A 5 -11.75 -4.14 7.75
CA LYS A 5 -12.74 -4.94 8.48
C LYS A 5 -13.33 -4.15 9.66
N THR A 6 -12.57 -3.18 10.19
CA THR A 6 -12.96 -2.26 11.27
C THR A 6 -12.20 -0.93 11.11
N THR A 7 -12.79 0.19 11.53
CA THR A 7 -12.09 1.49 11.60
C THR A 7 -11.29 1.54 12.89
N SER A 8 -10.05 1.05 12.82
CA SER A 8 -9.03 1.38 13.81
C SER A 8 -8.79 2.89 13.82
N ALA A 9 -8.28 3.42 14.94
CA ALA A 9 -7.75 4.78 14.96
C ALA A 9 -6.74 4.94 13.80
N PRO A 10 -6.68 6.11 13.15
CA PRO A 10 -5.76 6.33 12.05
C PRO A 10 -4.32 6.04 12.48
N LEU A 11 -3.56 5.36 11.61
CA LEU A 11 -2.14 5.06 11.83
C LEU A 11 -1.29 6.33 11.69
N ALA A 12 -1.73 7.24 10.82
CA ALA A 12 -1.17 8.57 10.59
C ALA A 12 -2.30 9.50 10.10
N PRO A 13 -2.11 10.83 10.06
CA PRO A 13 -3.13 11.74 9.53
C PRO A 13 -3.63 11.31 8.14
N GLY A 14 -4.94 11.03 8.03
CA GLY A 14 -5.58 10.58 6.78
C GLY A 14 -5.27 9.15 6.33
N VAL A 15 -4.50 8.35 7.10
CA VAL A 15 -4.14 6.96 6.76
C VAL A 15 -4.68 6.01 7.82
N TYR A 16 -5.59 5.12 7.43
CA TYR A 16 -6.29 4.20 8.35
C TYR A 16 -5.68 2.82 8.41
N ALA A 17 -5.16 2.32 7.30
CA ALA A 17 -4.48 1.04 7.25
C ALA A 17 -3.46 1.01 6.13
N VAL A 18 -2.40 0.22 6.32
CA VAL A 18 -1.36 -0.05 5.33
C VAL A 18 -1.04 -1.54 5.34
N ASP A 19 -0.82 -2.11 4.16
CA ASP A 19 -0.33 -3.48 3.97
C ASP A 19 0.71 -3.50 2.86
N ILE A 20 1.72 -4.34 3.01
CA ILE A 20 2.75 -4.56 2.01
C ILE A 20 2.60 -6.01 1.57
N ALA A 21 2.08 -6.23 0.37
CA ALA A 21 1.69 -7.56 -0.04
C ALA A 21 2.12 -7.86 -1.48
N ALA A 22 2.61 -9.08 -1.68
CA ALA A 22 2.87 -9.63 -3.00
C ALA A 22 1.83 -10.70 -3.34
N LYS A 23 1.40 -10.74 -4.60
CA LYS A 23 0.64 -11.89 -5.11
C LYS A 23 1.57 -13.13 -5.15
N PRO A 24 1.05 -14.35 -4.93
CA PRO A 24 1.82 -15.58 -5.14
C PRO A 24 2.45 -15.59 -6.55
N PRO A 25 3.75 -15.90 -6.69
CA PRO A 25 4.63 -16.55 -5.71
C PRO A 25 5.43 -15.62 -4.77
N GLY A 26 5.18 -14.30 -4.73
CA GLY A 26 5.77 -13.43 -3.71
C GLY A 26 7.05 -12.66 -4.09
N LYS A 27 7.22 -12.31 -5.37
CA LYS A 27 8.44 -11.64 -5.87
C LYS A 27 8.36 -10.11 -5.91
N THR A 28 7.23 -9.57 -6.38
CA THR A 28 7.00 -8.12 -6.49
C THR A 28 5.91 -7.71 -5.50
N TYR A 29 6.20 -6.69 -4.69
CA TYR A 29 5.30 -6.21 -3.65
C TYR A 29 4.62 -4.92 -4.09
N ALA A 30 3.34 -4.81 -3.74
CA ALA A 30 2.59 -3.57 -3.79
C ALA A 30 2.32 -3.09 -2.36
N LEU A 31 2.16 -1.78 -2.23
CA LEU A 31 1.65 -1.19 -0.99
C LEU A 31 0.18 -0.84 -1.16
N TYR A 32 -0.64 -1.28 -0.22
CA TYR A 32 -2.06 -1.00 -0.17
C TYR A 32 -2.31 -0.08 1.01
N ALA A 33 -3.01 1.03 0.80
CA ALA A 33 -3.36 1.97 1.86
C ALA A 33 -4.84 2.33 1.80
N ALA A 34 -5.52 2.28 2.94
CA ALA A 34 -6.86 2.83 3.08
C ALA A 34 -6.74 4.25 3.66
N VAL A 35 -7.21 5.26 2.93
CA VAL A 35 -7.04 6.67 3.27
C VAL A 35 -8.35 7.44 3.27
N ASP A 36 -8.37 8.60 3.92
CA ASP A 36 -9.53 9.49 3.93
C ASP A 36 -9.79 10.05 2.52
N ALA A 37 -11.00 9.85 2.01
CA ALA A 37 -11.39 10.35 0.70
C ALA A 37 -11.82 11.82 0.71
N ALA A 38 -12.15 12.39 1.86
CA ALA A 38 -12.49 13.81 2.02
C ALA A 38 -11.25 14.69 2.24
N ASP A 39 -10.23 14.14 2.90
CA ASP A 39 -8.94 14.81 3.13
C ASP A 39 -7.76 13.88 2.81
N MET A 40 -7.44 13.79 1.52
CA MET A 40 -6.41 12.88 1.02
C MET A 40 -5.04 13.21 1.61
N PRO A 41 -4.28 12.21 2.13
CA PRO A 41 -2.99 12.45 2.77
C PRO A 41 -1.88 12.72 1.73
N ALA A 42 -1.88 13.91 1.14
CA ALA A 42 -0.95 14.31 0.09
C ALA A 42 0.54 14.11 0.44
N PRO A 43 1.01 14.37 1.68
CA PRO A 43 2.40 14.09 2.05
C PRO A 43 2.77 12.60 1.95
N PHE A 44 1.87 11.70 2.35
CA PHE A 44 2.07 10.26 2.26
C PHE A 44 2.13 9.79 0.81
N ILE A 45 1.19 10.26 -0.02
CA ILE A 45 1.14 9.95 -1.44
C ILE A 45 2.41 10.44 -2.14
N THR A 46 2.82 11.68 -1.89
CA THR A 46 4.02 12.29 -2.47
C THR A 46 5.29 11.53 -2.06
N ALA A 47 5.40 11.08 -0.82
CA ALA A 47 6.55 10.32 -0.35
C ALA A 47 6.66 8.95 -1.06
N MET A 48 5.53 8.27 -1.24
CA MET A 48 5.47 7.01 -2.00
C MET A 48 5.81 7.22 -3.48
N GLU A 49 5.30 8.28 -4.09
CA GLU A 49 5.64 8.62 -5.48
C GLU A 49 7.11 9.02 -5.65
N GLY A 50 7.69 9.67 -4.65
CA GLY A 50 9.10 10.08 -4.62
C GLY A 50 10.09 8.90 -4.66
N ILE A 51 9.71 7.73 -4.14
CA ILE A 51 10.52 6.50 -4.24
C ILE A 51 10.22 5.68 -5.51
N GLY A 52 9.42 6.24 -6.43
CA GLY A 52 9.13 5.70 -7.76
C GLY A 52 7.93 4.75 -7.82
N PHE A 53 7.13 4.65 -6.75
CA PHE A 53 5.87 3.92 -6.81
C PHE A 53 4.79 4.78 -7.47
N ARG A 54 3.89 4.15 -8.22
CA ARG A 54 2.77 4.80 -8.88
C ARG A 54 1.47 4.35 -8.23
N GLN A 55 0.62 5.32 -7.93
CA GLN A 55 -0.70 5.03 -7.39
C GLN A 55 -1.65 4.56 -8.49
N THR A 56 -2.45 3.57 -8.13
CA THR A 56 -3.67 3.15 -8.81
C THR A 56 -4.80 3.26 -7.80
N HIS A 57 -5.91 3.85 -8.24
CA HIS A 57 -7.02 4.18 -7.36
C HIS A 57 -8.13 3.14 -7.49
N ALA A 58 -8.65 2.69 -6.35
CA ALA A 58 -9.94 2.03 -6.30
C ALA A 58 -11.08 3.05 -6.13
N LYS A 59 -12.33 2.59 -6.29
CA LYS A 59 -13.50 3.42 -6.01
C LYS A 59 -13.62 3.68 -4.50
N PRO A 60 -13.96 4.91 -4.07
CA PRO A 60 -14.21 5.19 -2.66
C PRO A 60 -15.42 4.41 -2.15
N TYR A 61 -15.40 4.07 -0.86
CA TYR A 61 -16.50 3.43 -0.15
C TYR A 61 -16.75 4.12 1.19
N THR A 62 -17.98 4.00 1.69
CA THR A 62 -18.32 4.53 3.02
C THR A 62 -18.14 3.41 4.04
N HIS A 63 -17.33 3.65 5.05
CA HIS A 63 -17.15 2.74 6.18
C HIS A 63 -18.34 2.82 7.14
N SER A 64 -18.50 1.83 8.02
CA SER A 64 -19.63 1.71 8.96
C SER A 64 -19.84 2.91 9.90
N ASN A 65 -18.82 3.74 10.12
CA ASN A 65 -18.88 4.94 10.94
C ASN A 65 -19.17 6.22 10.12
N GLY A 66 -19.53 6.08 8.83
CA GLY A 66 -19.82 7.19 7.93
C GLY A 66 -18.59 7.83 7.26
N THR A 67 -17.38 7.43 7.64
CA THR A 67 -16.14 7.94 7.01
C THR A 67 -16.05 7.45 5.57
N LYS A 68 -15.72 8.35 4.64
CA LYS A 68 -15.45 7.98 3.25
C LYS A 68 -13.98 7.59 3.12
N ILE A 69 -13.75 6.38 2.65
CA ILE A 69 -12.42 5.80 2.50
C ILE A 69 -12.17 5.57 1.01
N VAL A 70 -10.93 5.76 0.58
CA VAL A 70 -10.46 5.28 -0.72
C VAL A 70 -9.27 4.34 -0.50
N ASP A 71 -9.29 3.20 -1.19
CA ASP A 71 -8.13 2.30 -1.22
C ASP A 71 -7.18 2.75 -2.32
N LEU A 72 -5.94 3.01 -1.94
CA LEU A 72 -4.82 3.27 -2.83
C LEU A 72 -3.98 2.01 -2.96
N GLN A 73 -3.55 1.72 -4.18
CA GLN A 73 -2.56 0.69 -4.48
C GLN A 73 -1.35 1.34 -5.13
N PHE A 74 -0.19 1.18 -4.53
CA PHE A 74 1.08 1.68 -5.03
C PHE A 74 1.90 0.54 -5.59
N GLU A 75 2.29 0.66 -6.86
CA GLU A 75 3.10 -0.34 -7.56
C GLU A 75 4.32 0.31 -8.19
N LYS A 76 5.41 -0.45 -8.23
CA LYS A 76 6.63 -0.05 -8.94
C LYS A 76 7.07 -1.22 -9.80
N LYS A 77 7.21 -0.99 -11.10
CA LYS A 77 7.76 -1.97 -12.03
C LYS A 77 9.24 -2.18 -11.72
N GLY A 78 9.73 -3.41 -11.83
CA GLY A 78 11.16 -3.69 -11.82
C GLY A 78 11.69 -4.03 -13.20
N THR A 79 12.90 -4.57 -13.21
CA THR A 79 13.67 -4.86 -14.42
C THR A 79 13.75 -6.35 -14.77
N ASP A 80 13.15 -7.22 -13.96
CA ASP A 80 13.04 -8.66 -14.25
C ASP A 80 11.90 -8.95 -15.24
N ILE A 81 11.77 -10.22 -15.64
CA ILE A 81 10.72 -10.70 -16.53
C ILE A 81 9.33 -10.25 -16.06
N PHE A 82 8.49 -9.82 -17.01
CA PHE A 82 7.14 -9.33 -16.75
C PHE A 82 7.06 -8.15 -15.75
N ASP A 83 8.00 -7.21 -15.84
CA ASP A 83 8.11 -6.04 -14.94
C ASP A 83 8.34 -6.43 -13.46
N GLY A 84 8.88 -7.63 -13.22
CA GLY A 84 9.18 -8.16 -11.90
C GLY A 84 10.37 -7.49 -11.23
N TRP A 85 10.52 -7.67 -9.91
CA TRP A 85 11.71 -7.25 -9.19
C TRP A 85 12.76 -8.35 -9.15
N THR A 86 14.02 -7.99 -9.40
CA THR A 86 15.18 -8.77 -8.98
C THR A 86 15.30 -8.81 -7.45
N ASP A 87 16.09 -9.72 -6.89
CA ASP A 87 16.30 -9.78 -5.43
C ASP A 87 16.92 -8.50 -4.87
N ALA A 88 17.82 -7.87 -5.63
CA ALA A 88 18.44 -6.60 -5.27
C ALA A 88 17.41 -5.45 -5.25
N GLU A 89 16.57 -5.35 -6.29
CA GLU A 89 15.47 -4.38 -6.32
C GLU A 89 14.46 -4.62 -5.21
N ARG A 90 14.13 -5.88 -4.91
CA ARG A 90 13.22 -6.23 -3.82
C ARG A 90 13.74 -5.71 -2.49
N ALA A 91 15.00 -5.97 -2.16
CA ALA A 91 15.61 -5.49 -0.91
C ALA A 91 15.60 -3.95 -0.84
N ALA A 92 16.02 -3.28 -1.91
CA ALA A 92 16.07 -1.82 -1.97
C ALA A 92 14.67 -1.17 -1.89
N ASN A 93 13.69 -1.71 -2.62
CA ASN A 93 12.33 -1.19 -2.63
C ASN A 93 11.63 -1.42 -1.29
N LEU A 94 11.81 -2.59 -0.65
CA LEU A 94 11.24 -2.84 0.68
C LEU A 94 11.85 -1.93 1.75
N GLN A 95 13.17 -1.69 1.70
CA GLN A 95 13.83 -0.73 2.60
C GLN A 95 13.33 0.71 2.37
N ALA A 96 13.11 1.10 1.11
CA ALA A 96 12.56 2.42 0.78
C ALA A 96 11.12 2.58 1.29
N ILE A 97 10.27 1.55 1.14
CA ILE A 97 8.92 1.52 1.72
C ILE A 97 9.00 1.66 3.24
N GLU A 98 9.83 0.86 3.91
CA GLU A 98 9.99 0.91 5.37
C GLU A 98 10.42 2.30 5.84
N SER A 99 11.34 2.94 5.12
CA SER A 99 11.81 4.31 5.43
C SER A 99 10.68 5.34 5.29
N VAL A 100 9.88 5.25 4.23
CA VAL A 100 8.71 6.13 4.05
C VAL A 100 7.72 5.92 5.18
N LEU A 101 7.33 4.67 5.45
CA LEU A 101 6.36 4.34 6.51
C LEU A 101 6.85 4.78 7.89
N GLY A 102 8.14 4.61 8.18
CA GLY A 102 8.78 5.09 9.41
C GLY A 102 8.63 6.60 9.60
N GLY A 103 8.73 7.38 8.52
CA GLY A 103 8.47 8.83 8.54
C GLY A 103 7.04 9.22 8.94
N PHE A 104 6.08 8.31 8.78
CA PHE A 104 4.68 8.48 9.21
C PHE A 104 4.36 7.71 10.51
N ASN A 105 5.36 7.14 11.19
CA ASN A 105 5.19 6.25 12.36
C ASN A 105 4.35 5.00 12.07
N ILE A 106 4.27 4.58 10.80
CA ILE A 106 3.54 3.38 10.37
C ILE A 106 4.50 2.19 10.39
N LYS A 107 4.05 1.07 10.97
CA LYS A 107 4.76 -0.21 10.92
C LYS A 107 3.94 -1.22 10.13
N ALA A 108 4.51 -1.76 9.05
CA ALA A 108 3.90 -2.82 8.26
C ALA A 108 4.98 -3.81 7.83
N ALA A 109 4.69 -5.11 7.92
CA ALA A 109 5.60 -6.16 7.50
C ALA A 109 5.17 -6.71 6.12
N PRO A 110 6.10 -6.96 5.19
CA PRO A 110 5.77 -7.57 3.91
C PRO A 110 5.24 -9.00 4.10
N ARG A 111 4.19 -9.34 3.35
CA ARG A 111 3.60 -10.69 3.32
C ARG A 111 3.26 -11.13 1.91
N VAL A 112 3.02 -12.43 1.74
CA VAL A 112 2.43 -12.99 0.52
C VAL A 112 0.93 -13.15 0.72
N MET A 113 0.14 -12.71 -0.24
CA MET A 113 -1.31 -12.90 -0.24
C MET A 113 -1.65 -14.39 -0.32
N SER A 114 -2.76 -14.79 0.31
CA SER A 114 -3.37 -16.08 0.00
C SER A 114 -3.89 -16.10 -1.45
N LEU A 115 -4.06 -17.31 -2.01
CA LEU A 115 -4.66 -17.46 -3.35
C LEU A 115 -6.05 -16.81 -3.43
N ALA A 116 -6.85 -16.91 -2.38
CA ALA A 116 -8.19 -16.31 -2.32
C ALA A 116 -8.16 -14.78 -2.35
N GLU A 117 -7.12 -14.14 -1.80
CA GLU A 117 -6.93 -12.69 -1.88
C GLU A 117 -6.43 -12.25 -3.26
N ALA A 118 -5.54 -13.03 -3.88
CA ALA A 118 -4.86 -12.63 -5.12
C ALA A 118 -5.75 -12.66 -6.39
N PHE A 119 -6.79 -13.49 -6.39
CA PHE A 119 -7.67 -13.78 -7.54
C PHE A 119 -9.14 -13.41 -7.31
N ARG A 120 -9.40 -12.51 -6.36
CA ARG A 120 -10.73 -11.92 -6.13
C ARG A 120 -10.92 -10.59 -6.85
#